data_AF-A0A429Y2A8-F1
#
_entry.id   AF-A0A429Y2A8-F1
#
_cell.length_a   1.000
_cell.length_b   1.000
_cell.length_c   1.000
_cell.angle_alpha   90.00
_cell.angle_beta   90.00
_cell.angle_gamma   90.00
#
_symmetry.space_group_name_H-M   'P 1'
#
loop_
_entity.id
_entity.type
_entity.pdbx_description
1 polymer ?
#
loop_
_entity_poly.entity_id
_entity_poly.type
_entity_poly.pdbx_seq_one_letter_code
_entity_poly.pdbx_strand_id
1 'polypeptide(L)'
;MTVTDKQPSEGLASLIGSPVKELVEAYGEPDRKDPSAYGYEWWIYNEKLDSYMQAGIQNGKVVTIYAVGRELDISPFKTDQSIEDIYRSTILETEIVVNAQEGTYRFELSEEDLNIRPLIQLGDIFAQLSIDKFTGSLFSVRFLDKKTLISHRPYELVYRGDLNDPKDPDENDWRPIERGSEKQIFDITNIFRMKFDLTPLRWDEEVAEVAYGHSKDMSENDYFAHDSPVFGDLSKRLKHGDIHFQTAGENIAAEYIDGPAAVEGWLNSENHRKALLEKDFTLIGVGVYKKQYTQNFIKPTEL
;
A
#
# COMPACT_ATOMS: atom_id res chain seq x y z
N MET A 1 18.53 16.31 -20.51
CA MET A 1 17.08 16.42 -20.24
C MET A 1 16.85 15.57 -19.02
N THR A 2 16.48 16.21 -17.91
CA THR A 2 16.14 15.50 -16.68
C THR A 2 14.84 14.72 -16.92
N VAL A 3 14.70 13.59 -16.23
CA VAL A 3 13.56 12.67 -16.33
C VAL A 3 12.21 13.35 -16.02
N THR A 4 12.23 14.52 -15.39
CA THR A 4 11.10 15.23 -14.78
C THR A 4 10.21 16.01 -15.75
N ASP A 5 10.69 16.38 -16.94
CA ASP A 5 10.03 17.41 -17.75
C ASP A 5 8.80 16.90 -18.53
N LYS A 6 8.59 15.58 -18.64
CA LYS A 6 7.51 14.98 -19.41
C LYS A 6 6.98 13.71 -18.76
N GLN A 7 5.67 13.48 -18.91
CA GLN A 7 5.08 12.18 -18.60
C GLN A 7 5.71 11.12 -19.53
N PRO A 8 6.09 9.94 -19.00
CA PRO A 8 6.60 8.84 -19.82
C PRO A 8 5.58 8.43 -20.88
N SER A 9 6.07 8.11 -22.08
CA SER A 9 5.24 7.65 -23.20
C SER A 9 5.03 6.13 -23.24
N GLU A 10 5.66 5.40 -22.32
CA GLU A 10 5.62 3.95 -22.19
C GLU A 10 5.56 3.54 -20.72
N GLY A 11 5.36 2.25 -20.47
CA GLY A 11 5.23 1.69 -19.13
C GLY A 11 3.95 2.12 -18.40
N LEU A 12 3.83 1.73 -17.13
CA LEU A 12 2.64 1.97 -16.33
C LEU A 12 2.34 3.46 -16.13
N ALA A 13 3.38 4.30 -16.04
CA ALA A 13 3.24 5.75 -15.94
C ALA A 13 2.45 6.35 -17.12
N SER A 14 2.59 5.79 -18.33
CA SER A 14 1.88 6.28 -19.51
C SER A 14 0.36 6.09 -19.45
N LEU A 15 -0.12 5.14 -18.63
CA LEU A 15 -1.55 4.82 -18.51
C LEU A 15 -2.31 5.76 -17.58
N ILE A 16 -1.62 6.56 -16.74
CA ILE A 16 -2.29 7.51 -15.86
C ILE A 16 -3.00 8.59 -16.70
N GLY A 17 -4.30 8.72 -16.48
CA GLY A 17 -5.21 9.59 -17.23
C GLY A 17 -5.87 8.94 -18.44
N SER A 18 -5.38 7.77 -18.89
CA SER A 18 -5.95 7.04 -20.03
C SER A 18 -7.30 6.41 -19.70
N PRO A 19 -8.16 6.18 -20.72
CA PRO A 19 -9.34 5.34 -20.59
C PRO A 19 -8.97 3.93 -20.09
N VAL A 20 -9.80 3.35 -19.24
CA VAL A 20 -9.61 1.99 -18.70
C VAL A 20 -9.46 0.92 -19.80
N LYS A 21 -10.01 1.16 -21.00
CA LYS A 21 -9.86 0.27 -22.15
C LYS A 21 -8.40 0.08 -22.57
N GLU A 22 -7.55 1.11 -22.46
CA GLU A 22 -6.13 1.00 -22.78
C GLU A 22 -5.38 0.12 -21.77
N LEU A 23 -5.75 0.21 -20.49
CA LEU A 23 -5.24 -0.69 -19.45
C LEU A 23 -5.62 -2.15 -19.76
N VAL A 24 -6.89 -2.39 -20.12
CA VAL A 24 -7.36 -3.74 -20.49
C VAL A 24 -6.71 -4.27 -21.76
N GLU A 25 -6.47 -3.42 -22.75
CA GLU A 25 -5.76 -3.80 -23.98
C GLU A 25 -4.30 -4.19 -23.69
N ALA A 26 -3.66 -3.55 -22.71
CA ALA A 26 -2.27 -3.82 -22.36
C ALA A 26 -2.10 -5.02 -21.40
N TYR A 27 -3.00 -5.19 -20.43
CA TYR A 27 -2.83 -6.14 -19.32
C TYR A 27 -3.97 -7.14 -19.15
N GLY A 28 -5.02 -7.06 -19.96
CA GLY A 28 -6.21 -7.90 -19.84
C GLY A 28 -7.19 -7.41 -18.78
N GLU A 29 -8.20 -8.24 -18.51
CA GLU A 29 -9.16 -8.00 -17.43
C GLU A 29 -8.49 -8.21 -16.06
N PRO A 30 -8.88 -7.44 -15.02
CA PRO A 30 -8.31 -7.63 -13.69
C PRO A 30 -8.82 -8.92 -13.06
N ASP A 31 -7.98 -9.51 -12.20
CA ASP A 31 -8.29 -10.71 -11.43
C ASP A 31 -9.33 -10.44 -10.33
N ARG A 32 -9.30 -9.23 -9.78
CA ARG A 32 -10.18 -8.79 -8.70
C ARG A 32 -10.48 -7.31 -8.80
N LYS A 33 -11.67 -6.91 -8.34
CA LYS A 33 -12.07 -5.50 -8.21
C LYS A 33 -12.40 -5.23 -6.75
N ASP A 34 -11.69 -4.28 -6.16
CA ASP A 34 -11.83 -3.91 -4.75
C ASP A 34 -12.23 -2.43 -4.65
N PRO A 35 -13.33 -2.05 -3.96
CA PRO A 35 -13.64 -0.64 -3.74
C PRO A 35 -12.57 0.02 -2.86
N SER A 36 -12.33 1.32 -3.05
CA SER A 36 -11.43 2.11 -2.19
C SER A 36 -12.19 3.16 -1.39
N ALA A 37 -11.58 3.65 -0.31
CA ALA A 37 -12.09 4.78 0.46
C ALA A 37 -11.96 6.14 -0.26
N TYR A 38 -11.41 6.16 -1.48
CA TYR A 38 -11.11 7.39 -2.23
C TYR A 38 -12.04 7.58 -3.45
N GLY A 39 -13.11 6.79 -3.56
CA GLY A 39 -14.12 6.92 -4.61
C GLY A 39 -13.67 6.41 -5.99
N TYR A 40 -12.53 5.74 -6.07
CA TYR A 40 -12.13 4.92 -7.23
C TYR A 40 -12.18 3.43 -6.86
N GLU A 41 -12.27 2.56 -7.86
CA GLU A 41 -12.22 1.11 -7.67
C GLU A 41 -10.82 0.59 -8.03
N TRP A 42 -10.22 -0.21 -7.18
CA TRP A 42 -8.99 -0.91 -7.49
C TRP A 42 -9.27 -2.07 -8.43
N TRP A 43 -8.58 -2.10 -9.56
CA TRP A 43 -8.49 -3.23 -10.47
C TRP A 43 -7.16 -3.93 -10.19
N ILE A 44 -7.24 -5.11 -9.59
CA ILE A 44 -6.11 -5.89 -9.10
C ILE A 44 -5.65 -6.86 -10.18
N TYR A 45 -4.36 -6.88 -10.47
CA TYR A 45 -3.69 -7.81 -11.37
C TYR A 45 -2.69 -8.61 -10.53
N ASN A 46 -3.11 -9.78 -10.05
CA ASN A 46 -2.37 -10.61 -9.09
C ASN A 46 -2.25 -12.09 -9.50
N GLU A 47 -2.60 -12.47 -10.73
CA GLU A 47 -2.40 -13.83 -11.26
C GLU A 47 -0.95 -14.33 -11.04
N LYS A 48 0.03 -13.42 -11.23
CA LYS A 48 1.43 -13.65 -10.92
C LYS A 48 1.93 -12.57 -9.97
N LEU A 49 2.41 -12.99 -8.81
CA LEU A 49 2.97 -12.08 -7.79
C LEU A 49 4.16 -11.27 -8.33
N ASP A 50 4.98 -11.84 -9.22
CA ASP A 50 6.09 -11.14 -9.88
C ASP A 50 5.64 -10.06 -10.89
N SER A 51 4.37 -10.04 -11.27
CA SER A 51 3.77 -9.02 -12.14
C SER A 51 2.67 -8.23 -11.41
N TYR A 52 2.64 -8.26 -10.06
CA TYR A 52 1.55 -7.64 -9.31
C TYR A 52 1.50 -6.13 -9.48
N MET A 53 0.33 -5.64 -9.88
CA MET A 53 -0.06 -4.24 -9.81
C MET A 53 -1.53 -4.10 -9.43
N GLN A 54 -1.90 -2.91 -8.98
CA GLN A 54 -3.29 -2.51 -8.85
C GLN A 54 -3.50 -1.11 -9.41
N ALA A 55 -4.53 -0.96 -10.26
CA ALA A 55 -4.87 0.29 -10.92
C ALA A 55 -6.18 0.86 -10.35
N GLY A 56 -6.15 2.10 -9.88
CA GLY A 56 -7.34 2.81 -9.41
C GLY A 56 -8.10 3.39 -10.60
N ILE A 57 -9.37 2.97 -10.76
CA ILE A 57 -10.24 3.38 -11.86
C ILE A 57 -11.33 4.31 -11.33
N GLN A 58 -11.39 5.53 -11.86
CA GLN A 58 -12.43 6.50 -11.56
C GLN A 58 -13.03 7.05 -12.84
N ASN A 59 -14.36 7.05 -12.95
CA ASN A 59 -15.08 7.58 -14.12
C ASN A 59 -14.56 7.03 -15.47
N GLY A 60 -14.19 5.74 -15.49
CA GLY A 60 -13.68 5.05 -16.69
C GLY A 60 -12.24 5.40 -17.07
N LYS A 61 -11.47 6.06 -16.19
CA LYS A 61 -10.06 6.41 -16.39
C LYS A 61 -9.18 5.85 -15.29
N VAL A 62 -7.92 5.60 -15.62
CA VAL A 62 -6.88 5.23 -14.64
C VAL A 62 -6.40 6.50 -13.93
N VAL A 63 -6.54 6.55 -12.61
CA VAL A 63 -6.15 7.72 -11.79
C VAL A 63 -4.93 7.46 -10.90
N THR A 64 -4.66 6.19 -10.60
CA THR A 64 -3.44 5.75 -9.92
C THR A 64 -3.07 4.32 -10.31
N ILE A 65 -1.78 3.99 -10.25
CA ILE A 65 -1.29 2.61 -10.37
C ILE A 65 -0.26 2.39 -9.27
N TYR A 66 -0.47 1.36 -8.45
CA TYR A 66 0.54 0.82 -7.54
C TYR A 66 1.19 -0.41 -8.16
N ALA A 67 2.51 -0.42 -8.26
CA ALA A 67 3.30 -1.48 -8.88
C ALA A 67 4.41 -1.95 -7.94
N VAL A 68 4.49 -3.26 -7.70
CA VAL A 68 5.51 -3.90 -6.84
C VAL A 68 6.10 -5.17 -7.50
N GLY A 69 5.43 -5.72 -8.52
CA GLY A 69 5.96 -6.83 -9.31
C GLY A 69 7.27 -6.48 -10.03
N ARG A 70 8.21 -7.44 -10.04
CA ARG A 70 9.55 -7.30 -10.65
C ARG A 70 9.55 -7.27 -12.18
N GLU A 71 8.51 -7.81 -12.82
CA GLU A 71 8.38 -7.88 -14.28
C GLU A 71 7.68 -6.68 -14.90
N LEU A 72 7.28 -5.69 -14.09
CA LEU A 72 6.53 -4.53 -14.54
C LEU A 72 7.43 -3.44 -15.12
N ASP A 73 6.95 -2.82 -16.19
CA ASP A 73 7.58 -1.62 -16.74
C ASP A 73 7.18 -0.38 -15.92
N ILE A 74 8.02 -0.06 -14.94
CA ILE A 74 7.91 1.13 -14.08
C ILE A 74 8.80 2.28 -14.56
N SER A 75 9.11 2.34 -15.86
CA SER A 75 9.89 3.43 -16.46
C SER A 75 9.35 4.79 -16.03
N PRO A 76 10.23 5.74 -15.69
CA PRO A 76 11.69 5.77 -15.93
C PRO A 76 12.53 5.05 -14.86
N PHE A 77 11.89 4.46 -13.85
CA PHE A 77 12.56 3.76 -12.75
C PHE A 77 12.72 2.27 -13.07
N LYS A 78 13.43 1.55 -12.20
CA LYS A 78 13.59 0.09 -12.30
C LYS A 78 13.48 -0.56 -10.95
N THR A 79 12.89 -1.74 -10.90
CA THR A 79 12.84 -2.52 -9.66
C THR A 79 14.27 -2.79 -9.18
N ASP A 80 14.47 -2.68 -7.86
CA ASP A 80 15.77 -2.79 -7.19
C ASP A 80 16.80 -1.70 -7.55
N GLN A 81 16.39 -0.65 -8.28
CA GLN A 81 17.23 0.52 -8.50
C GLN A 81 17.63 1.15 -7.16
N SER A 82 18.90 1.48 -7.02
CA SER A 82 19.39 2.13 -5.80
C SER A 82 18.89 3.58 -5.72
N ILE A 83 18.66 4.06 -4.51
CA ILE A 83 18.31 5.46 -4.29
C ILE A 83 19.40 6.43 -4.78
N GLU A 84 20.67 6.03 -4.71
CA GLU A 84 21.78 6.81 -5.24
C GLU A 84 21.68 6.99 -6.76
N ASP A 85 21.30 5.95 -7.50
CA ASP A 85 21.09 6.03 -8.95
C ASP A 85 19.88 6.90 -9.31
N ILE A 86 18.84 6.86 -8.48
CA ILE A 86 17.69 7.75 -8.61
C ILE A 86 18.14 9.21 -8.43
N TYR A 87 18.91 9.52 -7.39
CA TYR A 87 19.41 10.86 -7.12
C TYR A 87 20.37 11.38 -8.22
N ARG A 88 21.07 10.48 -8.90
CA ARG A 88 21.96 10.84 -10.03
C ARG A 88 21.19 11.18 -11.31
N SER A 89 20.01 10.62 -11.49
CA SER A 89 19.22 10.72 -12.73
C SER A 89 18.01 11.65 -12.63
N THR A 90 17.57 11.93 -11.41
CA THR A 90 16.32 12.64 -11.11
C THR A 90 16.58 13.73 -10.07
N ILE A 91 16.01 14.91 -10.31
CA ILE A 91 16.03 15.99 -9.32
C ILE A 91 14.93 15.69 -8.31
N LEU A 92 15.29 15.58 -7.03
CA LEU A 92 14.33 15.49 -5.95
C LEU A 92 14.08 16.86 -5.35
N GLU A 93 12.82 17.20 -5.22
CA GLU A 93 12.37 18.46 -4.64
C GLU A 93 11.88 18.21 -3.22
N THR A 94 12.26 19.08 -2.29
CA THR A 94 11.73 19.11 -0.92
C THR A 94 10.32 19.70 -0.87
N GLU A 95 9.94 20.45 -1.90
CA GLU A 95 8.64 21.10 -2.03
C GLU A 95 8.08 20.87 -3.42
N ILE A 96 6.88 20.28 -3.50
CA ILE A 96 6.21 20.02 -4.79
C ILE A 96 4.91 20.80 -4.82
N VAL A 97 4.81 21.73 -5.77
CA VAL A 97 3.63 22.60 -5.94
C VAL A 97 2.71 22.06 -7.03
N VAL A 98 1.52 21.65 -6.63
CA VAL A 98 0.45 21.18 -7.51
C VAL A 98 -0.60 22.28 -7.65
N ASN A 99 -0.83 22.73 -8.88
CA ASN A 99 -1.92 23.66 -9.20
C ASN A 99 -3.08 22.88 -9.82
N ALA A 100 -4.26 23.00 -9.21
CA ALA A 100 -5.51 22.44 -9.71
C ALA A 100 -6.55 23.56 -9.90
N GLN A 101 -7.76 23.21 -10.36
CA GLN A 101 -8.82 24.21 -10.56
C GLN A 101 -9.28 24.82 -9.23
N GLU A 102 -9.17 24.04 -8.15
CA GLU A 102 -9.76 24.32 -6.85
C GLU A 102 -8.77 25.00 -5.89
N GLY A 103 -7.49 25.06 -6.26
CA GLY A 103 -6.46 25.68 -5.44
C GLY A 103 -5.02 25.36 -5.84
N THR A 104 -4.12 25.82 -4.97
CA THR A 104 -2.69 25.49 -5.01
C THR A 104 -2.35 24.68 -3.77
N TYR A 105 -1.64 23.57 -3.96
CA TYR A 105 -1.30 22.58 -2.94
C TYR A 105 0.22 22.39 -2.96
N ARG A 106 0.90 22.65 -1.86
CA ARG A 106 2.34 22.47 -1.72
C ARG A 106 2.59 21.32 -0.75
N PHE A 107 3.13 20.24 -1.28
CA PHE A 107 3.62 19.12 -0.48
C PHE A 107 5.02 19.42 0.00
N GLU A 108 5.27 19.20 1.29
CA GLU A 108 6.56 19.42 1.94
C GLU A 108 7.10 18.03 2.36
N LEU A 109 8.25 17.66 1.82
CA LEU A 109 8.90 16.37 2.05
C LEU A 109 10.03 16.55 3.08
N SER A 110 9.98 15.75 4.15
CA SER A 110 11.07 15.68 5.13
C SER A 110 12.30 14.97 4.56
N GLU A 111 13.44 15.06 5.26
CA GLU A 111 14.62 14.27 4.90
C GLU A 111 14.35 12.76 4.92
N GLU A 112 13.50 12.30 5.83
CA GLU A 112 13.08 10.89 5.86
C GLU A 112 12.27 10.57 4.60
N ASP A 113 11.30 11.41 4.23
CA ASP A 113 10.49 11.21 3.02
C ASP A 113 11.32 11.12 1.76
N LEU A 114 12.33 12.00 1.61
CA LEU A 114 13.23 11.95 0.46
C LEU A 114 14.00 10.62 0.36
N ASN A 115 14.34 10.02 1.51
CA ASN A 115 15.13 8.79 1.57
C ASN A 115 14.32 7.50 1.50
N ILE A 116 13.06 7.49 1.95
CA ILE A 116 12.26 6.26 2.01
C ILE A 116 11.03 6.29 1.10
N ARG A 117 10.53 7.47 0.74
CA ARG A 117 9.36 7.61 -0.12
C ARG A 117 9.34 8.90 -0.96
N PRO A 118 10.37 9.18 -1.78
CA PRO A 118 10.42 10.43 -2.53
C PRO A 118 9.26 10.54 -3.52
N LEU A 119 8.76 11.76 -3.69
CA LEU A 119 7.77 12.11 -4.70
C LEU A 119 8.47 12.79 -5.88
N ILE A 120 8.20 12.33 -7.09
CA ILE A 120 8.77 12.88 -8.32
C ILE A 120 7.63 13.31 -9.24
N GLN A 121 7.70 14.55 -9.73
CA GLN A 121 6.83 15.00 -10.80
C GLN A 121 7.35 14.51 -12.16
N LEU A 122 6.47 13.89 -12.94
CA LEU A 122 6.74 13.39 -14.28
C LEU A 122 5.76 14.05 -15.26
N GLY A 123 6.07 15.27 -15.70
CA GLY A 123 5.12 16.09 -16.46
C GLY A 123 3.87 16.44 -15.65
N ASP A 124 2.71 15.89 -16.03
CA ASP A 124 1.41 16.17 -15.40
C ASP A 124 0.99 15.14 -14.33
N ILE A 125 1.78 14.10 -14.13
CA ILE A 125 1.54 13.05 -13.13
C ILE A 125 2.68 13.01 -12.11
N PHE A 126 2.53 12.15 -11.10
CA PHE A 126 3.52 11.97 -10.05
C PHE A 126 3.86 10.50 -9.87
N ALA A 127 5.09 10.24 -9.45
CA ALA A 127 5.55 8.94 -8.99
C ALA A 127 5.98 9.07 -7.53
N GLN A 128 5.26 8.41 -6.63
CA GLN A 128 5.72 8.16 -5.27
C GLN A 128 6.50 6.85 -5.29
N LEU A 129 7.79 6.92 -4.99
CA LEU A 129 8.63 5.73 -4.86
C LEU A 129 8.52 5.19 -3.44
N SER A 130 8.76 3.90 -3.24
CA SER A 130 8.97 3.34 -1.90
C SER A 130 10.31 2.58 -1.87
N ILE A 131 11.22 3.08 -1.04
CA ILE A 131 12.58 2.60 -0.89
C ILE A 131 12.67 1.77 0.39
N ASP A 132 13.31 0.61 0.31
CA ASP A 132 13.62 -0.21 1.48
C ASP A 132 14.78 0.47 2.21
N LYS A 133 14.51 1.04 3.39
CA LYS A 133 15.51 1.82 4.14
C LYS A 133 16.71 0.98 4.59
N PHE A 134 16.58 -0.34 4.62
CA PHE A 134 17.66 -1.24 5.04
C PHE A 134 18.58 -1.61 3.88
N THR A 135 18.06 -1.66 2.64
CA THR A 135 18.85 -2.03 1.45
C THR A 135 19.19 -0.83 0.55
N GLY A 136 18.44 0.27 0.67
CA GLY A 136 18.55 1.44 -0.21
C GLY A 136 17.95 1.22 -1.62
N SER A 137 17.16 0.15 -1.80
CA SER A 137 16.63 -0.25 -3.11
C SER A 137 15.15 0.08 -3.25
N LEU A 138 14.76 0.54 -4.44
CA LEU A 138 13.37 0.70 -4.86
C LEU A 138 12.64 -0.64 -4.86
N PHE A 139 11.50 -0.73 -4.18
CA PHE A 139 10.70 -1.96 -4.16
C PHE A 139 9.30 -1.79 -4.73
N SER A 140 8.73 -0.59 -4.73
CA SER A 140 7.45 -0.30 -5.37
C SER A 140 7.40 1.14 -5.87
N VAL A 141 6.46 1.39 -6.79
CA VAL A 141 6.13 2.72 -7.30
C VAL A 141 4.63 2.89 -7.32
N ARG A 142 4.15 4.05 -6.86
CA ARG A 142 2.78 4.49 -7.03
C ARG A 142 2.74 5.70 -7.96
N PHE A 143 2.18 5.50 -9.15
CA PHE A 143 1.86 6.59 -10.07
C PHE A 143 0.50 7.20 -9.73
N LEU A 144 0.40 8.52 -9.81
CA LEU A 144 -0.76 9.30 -9.35
C LEU A 144 -1.04 10.45 -10.32
N ASP A 145 -2.32 10.68 -10.63
CA ASP A 145 -2.74 11.97 -11.16
C ASP A 145 -2.77 13.05 -10.06
N LYS A 146 -2.90 14.33 -10.46
CA LYS A 146 -2.96 15.48 -9.54
C LYS A 146 -4.05 15.32 -8.48
N LYS A 147 -5.24 14.90 -8.89
CA LYS A 147 -6.41 14.82 -8.01
C LYS A 147 -6.23 13.73 -6.95
N THR A 148 -5.71 12.58 -7.34
CA THR A 148 -5.46 11.45 -6.45
C THR A 148 -4.35 11.77 -5.47
N LEU A 149 -3.26 12.42 -5.90
CA LEU A 149 -2.21 12.89 -4.99
C LEU A 149 -2.76 13.86 -3.92
N ILE A 150 -3.58 14.84 -4.33
CA ILE A 150 -4.23 15.80 -3.41
C ILE A 150 -5.19 15.10 -2.44
N SER A 151 -5.90 14.07 -2.92
CA SER A 151 -6.82 13.28 -2.10
C SER A 151 -6.10 12.35 -1.12
N HIS A 152 -4.97 11.78 -1.51
CA HIS A 152 -4.20 10.84 -0.68
C HIS A 152 -3.44 11.55 0.44
N ARG A 153 -2.92 12.75 0.18
CA ARG A 153 -2.10 13.54 1.13
C ARG A 153 -0.97 12.73 1.78
N PRO A 154 -0.08 12.13 0.97
CA PRO A 154 0.97 11.26 1.51
C PRO A 154 2.04 12.00 2.34
N TYR A 155 2.09 13.34 2.27
CA TYR A 155 3.08 14.20 2.91
C TYR A 155 2.40 15.40 3.60
N GLU A 156 3.18 16.17 4.36
CA GLU A 156 2.72 17.45 4.90
C GLU A 156 2.26 18.36 3.75
N LEU A 157 1.10 19.00 3.93
CA LEU A 157 0.42 19.74 2.87
C LEU A 157 0.04 21.15 3.34
N VAL A 158 0.56 22.15 2.65
CA VAL A 158 0.12 23.55 2.77
C VAL A 158 -0.68 23.92 1.53
N TYR A 159 -1.90 24.43 1.70
CA TYR A 159 -2.78 24.71 0.57
C TYR A 159 -3.49 26.07 0.66
N ARG A 160 -3.92 26.57 -0.50
CA ARG A 160 -4.85 27.69 -0.67
C ARG A 160 -5.94 27.27 -1.65
N GLY A 161 -7.16 27.08 -1.16
CA GLY A 161 -8.29 26.58 -1.95
C GLY A 161 -9.12 25.56 -1.18
N ASP A 162 -9.93 24.79 -1.89
CA ASP A 162 -10.72 23.68 -1.34
C ASP A 162 -9.93 22.37 -1.44
N LEU A 163 -9.94 21.55 -0.39
CA LEU A 163 -9.29 20.24 -0.41
C LEU A 163 -10.12 19.18 -1.14
N ASN A 164 -11.42 19.40 -1.35
CA ASN A 164 -12.37 18.44 -1.92
C ASN A 164 -12.15 17.04 -1.34
N ASP A 165 -12.24 16.92 -0.02
CA ASP A 165 -12.08 15.64 0.68
C ASP A 165 -12.90 14.55 -0.02
N PRO A 166 -12.32 13.35 -0.26
CA PRO A 166 -13.11 12.22 -0.70
C PRO A 166 -14.22 12.03 0.33
N LYS A 167 -15.47 11.90 -0.16
CA LYS A 167 -16.60 11.64 0.71
C LYS A 167 -16.31 10.36 1.48
N ASP A 168 -16.41 10.42 2.81
CA ASP A 168 -16.33 9.21 3.62
C ASP A 168 -17.30 8.15 3.08
N PRO A 169 -16.83 6.90 2.88
CA PRO A 169 -17.69 5.79 2.51
C PRO A 169 -18.87 5.66 3.47
N ASP A 170 -20.05 5.33 2.94
CA ASP A 170 -21.21 5.07 3.78
C ASP A 170 -20.93 3.80 4.63
N GLU A 171 -21.56 3.66 5.80
CA GLU A 171 -21.28 2.53 6.74
C GLU A 171 -21.37 1.14 6.08
N ASN A 172 -22.25 0.95 5.09
CA ASN A 172 -22.40 -0.31 4.37
C ASN A 172 -21.27 -0.59 3.35
N ASP A 173 -20.53 0.44 2.94
CA ASP A 173 -19.47 0.33 1.94
C ASP A 173 -18.12 -0.02 2.56
N TRP A 174 -17.96 0.17 3.88
CA TRP A 174 -16.70 -0.09 4.58
C TRP A 174 -16.29 -1.56 4.53
N ARG A 175 -17.20 -2.51 4.79
CA ARG A 175 -16.80 -3.93 4.83
C ARG A 175 -16.21 -4.43 3.50
N PRO A 176 -16.80 -4.13 2.33
CA PRO A 176 -16.15 -4.42 1.04
C PRO A 176 -14.77 -3.76 0.87
N ILE A 177 -14.60 -2.50 1.28
CA ILE A 177 -13.32 -1.78 1.19
C ILE A 177 -12.26 -2.46 2.08
N GLU A 178 -12.64 -2.78 3.32
CA GLU A 178 -11.80 -3.48 4.29
C GLU A 178 -11.37 -4.85 3.76
N ARG A 179 -12.31 -5.67 3.27
CA ARG A 179 -12.01 -6.99 2.68
C ARG A 179 -11.07 -6.88 1.47
N GLY A 180 -11.23 -5.85 0.64
CA GLY A 180 -10.30 -5.56 -0.45
C GLY A 180 -8.90 -5.26 0.08
N SER A 181 -8.80 -4.37 1.07
CA SER A 181 -7.54 -4.01 1.71
C SER A 181 -6.86 -5.20 2.41
N GLU A 182 -7.61 -6.07 3.08
CA GLU A 182 -7.11 -7.30 3.71
C GLU A 182 -6.39 -8.20 2.68
N LYS A 183 -7.01 -8.41 1.51
CA LYS A 183 -6.45 -9.22 0.42
C LYS A 183 -5.23 -8.57 -0.23
N GLN A 184 -5.27 -7.25 -0.44
CA GLN A 184 -4.12 -6.50 -0.96
C GLN A 184 -2.92 -6.62 -0.04
N ILE A 185 -3.11 -6.45 1.27
CA ILE A 185 -2.04 -6.61 2.27
C ILE A 185 -1.48 -8.04 2.24
N PHE A 186 -2.34 -9.06 2.13
CA PHE A 186 -1.93 -10.45 2.00
C PHE A 186 -1.05 -10.69 0.78
N ASP A 187 -1.53 -10.26 -0.40
CA ASP A 187 -0.83 -10.43 -1.68
C ASP A 187 0.55 -9.73 -1.62
N ILE A 188 0.59 -8.47 -1.18
CA ILE A 188 1.82 -7.66 -1.09
C ILE A 188 2.80 -8.21 -0.05
N THR A 189 2.31 -8.73 1.07
CA THR A 189 3.16 -9.39 2.06
C THR A 189 3.87 -10.60 1.46
N ASN A 190 3.16 -11.40 0.67
CA ASN A 190 3.75 -12.57 0.01
C ASN A 190 4.73 -12.19 -1.11
N ILE A 191 4.51 -11.07 -1.81
CA ILE A 191 5.48 -10.53 -2.76
C ILE A 191 6.80 -10.20 -2.06
N PHE A 192 6.74 -9.50 -0.92
CA PHE A 192 7.94 -9.20 -0.15
C PHE A 192 8.61 -10.47 0.39
N ARG A 193 7.85 -11.43 0.91
CA ARG A 193 8.42 -12.71 1.34
C ARG A 193 9.16 -13.42 0.21
N MET A 194 8.57 -13.51 -0.97
CA MET A 194 9.23 -14.09 -2.15
C MET A 194 10.49 -13.33 -2.55
N LYS A 195 10.47 -11.99 -2.47
CA LYS A 195 11.65 -11.15 -2.74
C LYS A 195 12.83 -11.46 -1.81
N PHE A 196 12.56 -11.88 -0.58
CA PHE A 196 13.57 -12.31 0.40
C PHE A 196 13.75 -13.83 0.47
N ASP A 197 13.41 -14.55 -0.60
CA ASP A 197 13.55 -16.01 -0.74
C ASP A 197 12.82 -16.81 0.36
N LEU A 198 11.69 -16.29 0.84
CA LEU A 198 10.83 -16.95 1.82
C LEU A 198 9.60 -17.57 1.16
N THR A 199 9.13 -18.67 1.76
CA THR A 199 7.87 -19.30 1.37
C THR A 199 6.70 -18.35 1.61
N PRO A 200 5.79 -18.17 0.63
CA PRO A 200 4.54 -17.47 0.82
C PRO A 200 3.72 -18.06 1.96
N LEU A 201 3.11 -17.20 2.75
CA LEU A 201 2.15 -17.56 3.78
C LEU A 201 0.82 -17.93 3.13
N ARG A 202 0.12 -18.89 3.72
CA ARG A 202 -1.25 -19.21 3.31
C ARG A 202 -2.23 -18.37 4.12
N TRP A 203 -3.27 -17.88 3.45
CA TRP A 203 -4.38 -17.21 4.11
C TRP A 203 -5.09 -18.16 5.07
N ASP A 204 -5.40 -17.67 6.26
CA ASP A 204 -6.24 -18.34 7.25
C ASP A 204 -7.37 -17.41 7.70
N GLU A 205 -8.62 -17.83 7.46
CA GLU A 205 -9.79 -16.98 7.69
C GLU A 205 -10.06 -16.78 9.19
N GLU A 206 -9.86 -17.79 10.03
CA GLU A 206 -10.08 -17.69 11.48
C GLU A 206 -9.06 -16.71 12.10
N VAL A 207 -7.80 -16.78 11.66
CA VAL A 207 -6.77 -15.81 12.07
C VAL A 207 -7.11 -14.40 11.57
N ALA A 208 -7.70 -14.26 10.38
CA ALA A 208 -8.12 -12.98 9.82
C ALA A 208 -9.29 -12.37 10.60
N GLU A 209 -10.24 -13.18 11.05
CA GLU A 209 -11.33 -12.73 11.93
C GLU A 209 -10.81 -12.20 13.27
N VAL A 210 -9.80 -12.86 13.86
CA VAL A 210 -9.13 -12.36 15.07
C VAL A 210 -8.41 -11.04 14.81
N ALA A 211 -7.69 -10.93 13.68
CA ALA A 211 -7.03 -9.69 13.30
C ALA A 211 -8.03 -8.54 13.07
N TYR A 212 -9.18 -8.84 12.44
CA TYR A 212 -10.25 -7.87 12.19
C TYR A 212 -10.85 -7.37 13.50
N GLY A 213 -11.11 -8.29 14.43
CA GLY A 213 -11.57 -7.97 15.77
C GLY A 213 -10.62 -7.03 16.51
N HIS A 214 -9.30 -7.22 16.37
CA HIS A 214 -8.30 -6.34 17.00
C HIS A 214 -8.24 -4.96 16.35
N SER A 215 -8.25 -4.87 15.03
CA SER A 215 -8.34 -3.59 14.31
C SER A 215 -9.60 -2.80 14.71
N LYS A 216 -10.74 -3.50 14.83
CA LYS A 216 -11.99 -2.90 15.29
C LYS A 216 -11.92 -2.45 16.73
N ASP A 217 -11.37 -3.27 17.62
CA ASP A 217 -11.20 -2.93 19.05
C ASP A 217 -10.32 -1.68 19.24
N MET A 218 -9.17 -1.60 18.55
CA MET A 218 -8.31 -0.42 18.56
C MET A 218 -9.05 0.83 18.06
N SER A 219 -9.86 0.69 17.02
CA SER A 219 -10.64 1.81 16.46
C SER A 219 -11.80 2.26 17.35
N GLU A 220 -12.53 1.34 17.98
CA GLU A 220 -13.75 1.67 18.74
C GLU A 220 -13.43 2.08 20.19
N ASN A 221 -12.26 1.70 20.71
CA ASN A 221 -11.84 1.98 22.09
C ASN A 221 -10.65 2.96 22.17
N ASP A 222 -10.35 3.69 21.09
CA ASP A 222 -9.38 4.78 21.04
C ASP A 222 -7.99 4.43 21.62
N TYR A 223 -7.45 3.27 21.23
CA TYR A 223 -6.11 2.86 21.63
C TYR A 223 -5.34 2.22 20.48
N PHE A 224 -4.00 2.22 20.58
CA PHE A 224 -3.12 1.58 19.60
C PHE A 224 -2.04 0.79 20.32
N ALA A 225 -2.27 -0.52 20.48
CA ALA A 225 -1.35 -1.42 21.17
C ALA A 225 -1.57 -2.88 20.76
N HIS A 226 -0.53 -3.71 20.93
CA HIS A 226 -0.63 -5.16 20.77
C HIS A 226 -1.54 -5.82 21.81
N ASP A 227 -1.65 -5.23 22.99
CA ASP A 227 -2.47 -5.75 24.09
C ASP A 227 -3.80 -5.00 24.13
N SER A 228 -4.89 -5.75 23.96
CA SER A 228 -6.23 -5.20 24.18
C SER A 228 -6.50 -5.06 25.68
N PRO A 229 -7.02 -3.91 26.15
CA PRO A 229 -7.47 -3.76 27.54
C PRO A 229 -8.58 -4.75 27.93
N VAL A 230 -9.33 -5.27 26.96
CA VAL A 230 -10.49 -6.16 27.15
C VAL A 230 -10.15 -7.61 26.80
N PHE A 231 -9.51 -7.84 25.65
CA PHE A 231 -9.27 -9.18 25.10
C PHE A 231 -7.86 -9.70 25.38
N GLY A 232 -6.97 -8.86 25.93
CA GLY A 232 -5.59 -9.19 26.25
C GLY A 232 -4.68 -9.25 25.03
N ASP A 233 -3.53 -9.91 25.18
CA ASP A 233 -2.51 -10.10 24.15
C ASP A 233 -2.96 -10.97 22.97
N LEU A 234 -2.15 -11.01 21.90
CA LEU A 234 -2.39 -11.83 20.70
C LEU A 234 -2.66 -13.31 21.04
N SER A 235 -1.93 -13.90 22.00
CA SER A 235 -2.12 -15.31 22.35
C SER A 235 -3.51 -15.56 22.92
N LYS A 236 -4.00 -14.64 23.77
CA LYS A 236 -5.36 -14.70 24.32
C LYS A 236 -6.40 -14.53 23.22
N ARG A 237 -6.22 -13.55 22.31
CA ARG A 237 -7.14 -13.32 21.19
C ARG A 237 -7.24 -14.55 20.27
N LEU A 238 -6.11 -15.14 19.88
CA LEU A 238 -6.07 -16.35 19.07
C LEU A 238 -6.71 -17.56 19.79
N LYS A 239 -6.42 -17.76 21.08
CA LYS A 239 -7.05 -18.83 21.88
C LYS A 239 -8.55 -18.65 22.04
N HIS A 240 -9.02 -17.40 22.12
CA HIS A 240 -10.45 -17.11 22.19
C HIS A 240 -11.17 -17.47 20.89
N GLY A 241 -10.49 -17.36 19.74
CA GLY A 241 -10.95 -17.89 18.46
C GLY A 241 -10.72 -19.39 18.25
N ASP A 242 -10.38 -20.15 19.30
CA ASP A 242 -10.03 -21.57 19.24
C ASP A 242 -8.86 -21.92 18.29
N ILE A 243 -7.97 -20.97 18.00
CA ILE A 243 -6.82 -21.15 17.12
C ILE A 243 -5.61 -21.68 17.89
N HIS A 244 -5.10 -22.85 17.48
CA HIS A 244 -3.94 -23.50 18.08
C HIS A 244 -2.65 -23.26 17.27
N PHE A 245 -1.61 -22.78 17.96
CA PHE A 245 -0.35 -22.40 17.31
C PHE A 245 0.88 -22.72 18.19
N GLN A 246 2.03 -22.95 17.53
CA GLN A 246 3.35 -23.10 18.16
C GLN A 246 3.98 -21.74 18.43
N THR A 247 3.89 -20.83 17.46
CA THR A 247 4.36 -19.45 17.55
C THR A 247 3.42 -18.53 16.80
N ALA A 248 3.33 -17.27 17.24
CA ALA A 248 2.53 -16.23 16.63
C ALA A 248 3.26 -14.89 16.67
N GLY A 249 2.97 -14.03 15.70
CA GLY A 249 3.46 -12.65 15.63
C GLY A 249 2.36 -11.72 15.13
N GLU A 250 2.50 -10.43 15.42
CA GLU A 250 1.53 -9.42 15.00
C GLU A 250 2.23 -8.16 14.51
N ASN A 251 1.69 -7.59 13.43
CA ASN A 251 1.95 -6.22 13.01
C ASN A 251 0.65 -5.42 13.09
N ILE A 252 0.72 -4.20 13.64
CA ILE A 252 -0.40 -3.26 13.66
C ILE A 252 0.01 -1.93 13.01
N ALA A 253 -0.93 -1.27 12.34
CA ALA A 253 -0.75 0.04 11.73
C ALA A 253 -2.06 0.84 11.78
N ALA A 254 -1.95 2.16 11.84
CA ALA A 254 -3.07 3.08 11.88
C ALA A 254 -2.83 4.27 10.95
N GLU A 255 -3.90 4.87 10.43
CA GLU A 255 -3.89 6.14 9.69
C GLU A 255 -3.06 6.17 8.40
N TYR A 256 -2.63 5.03 7.88
CA TYR A 256 -2.08 4.92 6.54
C TYR A 256 -3.14 5.21 5.48
N ILE A 257 -2.70 5.64 4.29
CA ILE A 257 -3.60 5.94 3.17
C ILE A 257 -4.36 4.68 2.72
N ASP A 258 -3.68 3.54 2.65
CA ASP A 258 -4.25 2.27 2.23
C ASP A 258 -3.40 1.08 2.70
N GLY A 259 -3.90 -0.14 2.43
CA GLY A 259 -3.22 -1.39 2.74
C GLY A 259 -1.80 -1.49 2.19
N PRO A 260 -1.55 -1.21 0.89
CA PRO A 260 -0.19 -1.16 0.36
C PRO A 260 0.74 -0.27 1.20
N ALA A 261 0.35 0.97 1.51
CA ALA A 261 1.18 1.87 2.31
C ALA A 261 1.46 1.34 3.73
N ALA A 262 0.50 0.63 4.35
CA ALA A 262 0.71 -0.01 5.65
C ALA A 262 1.78 -1.12 5.57
N VAL A 263 1.78 -1.94 4.52
CA VAL A 263 2.81 -2.99 4.32
C VAL A 263 4.19 -2.38 4.14
N GLU A 264 4.28 -1.27 3.41
CA GLU A 264 5.53 -0.54 3.20
C GLU A 264 6.05 0.05 4.51
N GLY A 265 5.16 0.60 5.33
CA GLY A 265 5.47 1.07 6.68
C GLY A 265 6.00 -0.05 7.59
N TRP A 266 5.36 -1.23 7.57
CA TRP A 266 5.86 -2.39 8.31
C TRP A 266 7.22 -2.87 7.80
N LEU A 267 7.40 -2.95 6.47
CA LEU A 267 8.66 -3.38 5.87
C LEU A 267 9.83 -2.44 6.24
N ASN A 268 9.54 -1.14 6.38
CA ASN A 268 10.49 -0.11 6.79
C ASN A 268 10.56 0.10 8.31
N SER A 269 9.98 -0.78 9.14
CA SER A 269 10.17 -0.78 10.59
C SER A 269 10.91 -2.05 11.03
N GLU A 270 12.00 -1.91 11.79
CA GLU A 270 12.85 -3.07 12.12
C GLU A 270 12.08 -4.18 12.84
N ASN A 271 11.21 -3.81 13.78
CA ASN A 271 10.43 -4.77 14.56
C ASN A 271 9.33 -5.41 13.72
N HIS A 272 8.60 -4.63 12.92
CA HIS A 272 7.52 -5.17 12.08
C HIS A 272 8.06 -6.03 10.93
N ARG A 273 9.22 -5.63 10.38
CA ARG A 273 9.94 -6.39 9.35
C ARG A 273 10.37 -7.77 9.83
N LYS A 274 10.78 -7.90 11.10
CA LYS A 274 11.11 -9.22 11.70
C LYS A 274 9.92 -10.17 11.62
N ALA A 275 8.72 -9.71 11.95
CA ALA A 275 7.51 -10.55 11.84
C ALA A 275 7.18 -10.88 10.37
N LEU A 276 7.23 -9.89 9.47
CA LEU A 276 6.93 -10.07 8.04
C LEU A 276 7.86 -11.09 7.38
N LEU A 277 9.14 -11.10 7.78
CA LEU A 277 10.19 -11.96 7.22
C LEU A 277 10.57 -13.16 8.11
N GLU A 278 9.77 -13.47 9.13
CA GLU A 278 10.00 -14.65 9.97
C GLU A 278 9.73 -15.92 9.16
N LYS A 279 10.68 -16.86 9.22
CA LYS A 279 10.70 -18.10 8.43
C LYS A 279 9.75 -19.15 8.97
N ASP A 280 9.53 -19.14 10.29
CA ASP A 280 8.72 -20.17 10.95
C ASP A 280 7.22 -20.00 10.73
N PHE A 281 6.75 -18.80 10.37
CA PHE A 281 5.34 -18.59 10.05
C PHE A 281 4.95 -19.25 8.73
N THR A 282 3.77 -19.84 8.72
CA THR A 282 3.21 -20.54 7.53
C THR A 282 1.80 -20.07 7.18
N LEU A 283 1.10 -19.44 8.12
CA LEU A 283 -0.24 -18.88 7.94
C LEU A 283 -0.23 -17.39 8.29
N ILE A 284 -1.14 -16.65 7.65
CA ILE A 284 -1.43 -15.25 7.94
C ILE A 284 -2.94 -15.01 7.87
N GLY A 285 -3.44 -14.21 8.81
CA GLY A 285 -4.73 -13.55 8.71
C GLY A 285 -4.54 -12.05 8.77
N VAL A 286 -5.23 -11.32 7.89
CA VAL A 286 -5.20 -9.86 7.87
C VAL A 286 -6.57 -9.34 8.22
N GLY A 287 -6.62 -8.34 9.10
CA GLY A 287 -7.86 -7.68 9.50
C GLY A 287 -7.75 -6.18 9.34
N VAL A 288 -8.72 -5.58 8.64
CA VAL A 288 -8.79 -4.13 8.45
C VAL A 288 -10.12 -3.62 8.94
N TYR A 289 -10.09 -2.60 9.79
CA TYR A 289 -11.28 -1.87 10.21
C TYR A 289 -11.04 -0.37 9.98
N LYS A 290 -11.73 0.22 9.00
CA LYS A 290 -11.46 1.59 8.52
C LYS A 290 -9.96 1.81 8.23
N LYS A 291 -9.27 2.60 9.06
CA LYS A 291 -7.83 2.90 8.95
C LYS A 291 -6.96 2.17 9.99
N GLN A 292 -7.49 1.12 10.62
CA GLN A 292 -6.74 0.22 11.48
C GLN A 292 -6.42 -1.07 10.72
N TYR A 293 -5.17 -1.47 10.72
CA TYR A 293 -4.67 -2.63 9.97
C TYR A 293 -3.92 -3.56 10.92
N THR A 294 -4.21 -4.85 10.86
CA THR A 294 -3.56 -5.88 11.67
C THR A 294 -3.16 -7.06 10.79
N GLN A 295 -1.92 -7.54 10.91
CA GLN A 295 -1.47 -8.82 10.38
C GLN A 295 -1.18 -9.76 11.54
N ASN A 296 -1.85 -10.90 11.59
CA ASN A 296 -1.53 -11.97 12.53
C ASN A 296 -0.87 -13.11 11.77
N PHE A 297 0.34 -13.47 12.19
CA PHE A 297 1.14 -14.53 11.62
C PHE A 297 1.16 -15.71 12.58
N ILE A 298 1.00 -16.94 12.09
CA ILE A 298 1.13 -18.12 12.96
C ILE A 298 1.92 -19.25 12.28
N LYS A 299 2.51 -20.07 13.14
CA LYS A 299 2.84 -21.46 12.84
C LYS A 299 1.82 -22.34 13.59
N PRO A 300 0.92 -23.04 12.90
CA PRO A 300 -0.09 -23.87 13.56
C PRO A 300 0.57 -25.04 14.31
N THR A 301 -0.09 -25.54 15.35
CA THR A 301 0.30 -26.82 15.97
C THR A 301 0.02 -27.94 14.97
N GLU A 302 0.96 -28.87 14.79
CA GLU A 302 0.70 -30.07 13.98
C GLU A 302 -0.34 -30.93 14.73
N LEU A 303 -1.45 -31.25 14.07
CA LEU A 303 -2.46 -32.20 14.57
C LEU A 303 -1.99 -33.65 14.36
#